data_AF-A0A7V9M7F1-F1
#
_entry.id   AF-A0A7V9M7F1-F1
#
_cell.length_a   1.000
_cell.length_b   1.000
_cell.length_c   1.000
_cell.angle_alpha   90.00
_cell.angle_beta   90.00
_cell.angle_gamma   90.00
#
_symmetry.space_group_name_H-M   'P 1'
#
loop_
_entity.id
_entity.type
_entity.pdbx_description
1 polymer ?
#
loop_
_entity_poly.entity_id
_entity_poly.type
_entity_poly.pdbx_seq_one_letter_code
_entity_poly.pdbx_strand_id
1 'polypeptide(L)'
;MAERKRMTADEVVSYLLEEDGADFLRESLKWVVRQLMEAEVSELIGAEHGERSQERLTHRNGYRGRRWDTRARRDRARDPEAPAQQLLPDLPRAAQAK
;
A
#
# COMPACT_ATOMS: atom_id res chain seq x y z
N MET A 1 17.09 21.31 -3.26
CA MET A 1 18.15 20.53 -3.93
C MET A 1 18.28 19.21 -3.19
N ALA A 2 17.97 18.08 -3.81
CA ALA A 2 18.17 16.78 -3.16
C ALA A 2 19.67 16.46 -3.12
N GLU A 3 20.23 16.32 -1.94
CA GLU A 3 21.63 15.94 -1.77
C GLU A 3 21.83 14.51 -2.27
N ARG A 4 22.66 14.33 -3.30
CA ARG A 4 22.98 13.01 -3.84
C ARG A 4 24.12 12.40 -3.05
N LYS A 5 23.80 11.69 -1.97
CA LYS A 5 24.76 10.85 -1.25
C LYS A 5 25.08 9.63 -2.11
N ARG A 6 26.35 9.47 -2.52
CA ARG A 6 26.81 8.23 -3.15
C ARG A 6 27.08 7.22 -2.06
N MET A 7 26.49 6.05 -2.18
CA MET A 7 26.65 4.94 -1.25
C MET A 7 26.99 3.68 -2.05
N THR A 8 27.83 2.84 -1.48
CA THR A 8 28.03 1.45 -1.92
C THR A 8 26.81 0.61 -1.54
N ALA A 9 26.64 -0.57 -2.16
CA ALA A 9 25.49 -1.42 -1.90
C ALA A 9 25.37 -1.82 -0.40
N ASP A 10 26.50 -2.05 0.27
CA ASP A 10 26.53 -2.39 1.69
C ASP A 10 26.13 -1.22 2.60
N GLU A 11 26.57 -0.01 2.26
CA GLU A 11 26.16 1.22 2.96
C GLU A 11 24.67 1.52 2.78
N VAL A 12 24.09 1.21 1.62
CA VAL A 12 22.65 1.31 1.39
C VAL A 12 21.90 0.30 2.25
N VAL A 13 22.35 -0.95 2.31
CA VAL A 13 21.72 -1.98 3.16
C VAL A 13 21.83 -1.58 4.63
N SER A 14 23.01 -1.14 5.08
CA SER A 14 23.21 -0.67 6.46
C SER A 14 22.29 0.50 6.80
N TYR A 15 22.22 1.51 5.93
CA TYR A 15 21.33 2.65 6.09
C TYR A 15 19.84 2.24 6.13
N LEU A 16 19.44 1.28 5.30
CA LEU A 16 18.06 0.77 5.28
C LEU A 16 17.69 -0.06 6.51
N LEU A 17 18.69 -0.62 7.20
CA LEU A 17 18.51 -1.36 8.45
C LEU A 17 18.50 -0.47 9.69
N GLU A 18 18.99 0.78 9.58
CA GLU A 18 18.83 1.83 10.59
C GLU A 18 17.37 2.33 10.65
N GLU A 19 16.97 2.98 11.75
CA GLU A 19 15.57 3.42 11.96
C GLU A 19 15.07 4.35 10.85
N ASP A 20 15.88 5.31 10.41
CA ASP A 20 15.51 6.25 9.35
C ASP A 20 15.26 5.56 7.99
N GLY A 21 16.05 4.55 7.66
CA GLY A 21 15.88 3.78 6.43
C GLY A 21 14.71 2.79 6.49
N ALA A 22 14.41 2.25 7.67
CA ALA A 22 13.28 1.35 7.88
C ALA A 22 11.93 2.08 7.66
N ASP A 23 11.81 3.34 8.08
CA ASP A 23 10.61 4.14 7.84
C ASP A 23 10.44 4.51 6.36
N PHE A 24 11.53 4.84 5.66
CA PHE A 24 11.49 5.03 4.21
C PHE A 24 11.00 3.79 3.46
N LEU A 25 11.49 2.60 3.83
CA LEU A 25 11.02 1.34 3.26
C LEU A 25 9.55 1.08 3.56
N ARG A 26 9.10 1.40 4.78
CA ARG A 26 7.70 1.25 5.19
C ARG A 26 6.77 2.11 4.35
N GLU A 27 7.09 3.39 4.16
CA GLU A 27 6.28 4.31 3.36
C GLU A 27 6.32 3.96 1.87
N SER A 28 7.48 3.57 1.34
CA SER A 28 7.61 3.10 -0.05
C SER A 28 6.76 1.85 -0.29
N LEU A 29 6.79 0.89 0.63
CA LEU A 29 5.97 -0.32 0.55
C LEU A 29 4.48 0.01 0.62
N LYS A 30 4.06 0.91 1.52
CA LYS A 30 2.66 1.38 1.58
C LYS A 30 2.22 1.97 0.24
N TRP A 31 3.07 2.78 -0.39
CA TRP A 31 2.79 3.36 -1.69
C TRP A 31 2.63 2.29 -2.77
N VAL A 32 3.58 1.36 -2.89
CA VAL A 32 3.54 0.27 -3.89
C VAL A 32 2.28 -0.58 -3.71
N VAL A 33 1.95 -0.97 -2.48
CA VAL A 33 0.76 -1.78 -2.22
C VAL A 33 -0.51 -1.02 -2.56
N ARG A 34 -0.57 0.28 -2.30
CA ARG A 34 -1.70 1.11 -2.73
C ARG A 34 -1.85 1.10 -4.26
N GLN A 35 -0.77 1.22 -5.01
CA GLN A 35 -0.84 1.17 -6.48
C GLN A 35 -1.33 -0.19 -6.98
N LEU A 36 -0.86 -1.29 -6.38
CA LEU A 36 -1.31 -2.64 -6.73
C LEU A 36 -2.81 -2.82 -6.45
N MET A 37 -3.30 -2.36 -5.30
CA MET A 37 -4.73 -2.42 -4.96
C MET A 37 -5.58 -1.58 -5.93
N GLU A 38 -5.12 -0.38 -6.30
CA GLU A 38 -5.82 0.47 -7.26
C GLU A 38 -5.96 -0.22 -8.62
N ALA A 39 -4.88 -0.85 -9.10
CA ALA A 39 -4.88 -1.59 -10.37
C ALA A 39 -5.85 -2.78 -10.34
N GLU A 40 -5.82 -3.59 -9.28
CA GLU A 40 -6.72 -4.73 -9.12
C GLU A 40 -8.19 -4.29 -9.06
N VAL A 41 -8.48 -3.19 -8.37
CA VAL A 41 -9.84 -2.62 -8.32
C VAL A 41 -10.29 -2.12 -9.68
N SER A 42 -9.42 -1.44 -10.43
CA SER A 42 -9.76 -0.98 -11.78
C SER A 42 -10.10 -2.14 -12.70
N GLU A 43 -9.33 -3.23 -12.64
CA GLU A 43 -9.59 -4.46 -13.39
C GLU A 43 -10.94 -5.08 -13.02
N LEU A 44 -11.22 -5.24 -11.72
CA LEU A 44 -12.49 -5.78 -11.23
C LEU A 44 -13.70 -4.89 -11.57
N ILE A 45 -13.51 -3.57 -11.63
CA ILE A 45 -14.56 -2.62 -11.99
C ILE A 45 -14.74 -2.52 -13.50
N GLY A 46 -13.72 -2.83 -14.31
CA GLY A 46 -13.70 -2.58 -15.75
C GLY A 46 -13.49 -1.10 -16.11
N ALA A 47 -12.95 -0.31 -15.19
CA ALA A 47 -12.69 1.12 -15.40
C ALA A 47 -11.78 1.74 -14.33
N GLU A 48 -10.93 2.66 -14.75
CA GLU A 48 -10.08 3.47 -13.88
C GLU A 48 -10.87 4.48 -13.03
N HIS A 49 -10.15 5.13 -12.10
CA HIS A 49 -10.71 6.17 -11.25
C HIS A 49 -11.23 7.36 -12.07
N GLY A 50 -12.53 7.63 -11.98
CA GLY A 50 -13.16 8.74 -12.71
C GLY A 50 -13.29 8.55 -14.22
N GLU A 51 -12.88 7.40 -14.76
CA GLU A 51 -13.00 7.10 -16.18
C GLU A 51 -14.47 6.93 -16.59
N ARG A 52 -14.84 7.34 -17.80
CA ARG A 52 -16.15 6.98 -18.37
C ARG A 52 -15.96 5.76 -19.27
N SER A 53 -16.39 4.59 -18.79
CA SER A 53 -16.34 3.33 -19.52
C SER A 53 -17.73 2.70 -19.57
N GLN A 54 -18.07 2.09 -20.72
CA GLN A 54 -19.28 1.30 -20.89
C GLN A 54 -19.16 -0.08 -20.24
N GLU A 55 -17.94 -0.54 -19.98
CA GLU A 55 -17.62 -1.84 -19.37
C GLU A 55 -17.63 -1.78 -17.83
N ARG A 56 -17.90 -0.59 -17.26
CA ARG A 56 -17.95 -0.37 -15.81
C ARG A 56 -19.05 -1.23 -15.17
N LEU A 57 -18.63 -2.17 -14.32
CA LEU A 57 -19.53 -3.08 -13.60
C LEU A 57 -20.09 -2.45 -12.31
N THR A 58 -19.34 -1.54 -11.69
CA THR A 58 -19.66 -1.02 -10.34
C THR A 58 -18.83 0.24 -10.01
N HIS A 59 -19.02 0.79 -8.80
CA HIS A 59 -18.33 1.98 -8.31
C HIS A 59 -17.51 1.68 -7.05
N ARG A 60 -16.41 2.43 -6.88
CA ARG A 60 -15.55 2.34 -5.71
C ARG A 60 -16.26 2.93 -4.49
N ASN A 61 -16.31 2.18 -3.39
CA ASN A 61 -16.96 2.61 -2.14
C ASN A 61 -15.94 3.06 -1.08
N GLY A 62 -14.99 3.91 -1.50
CA GLY A 62 -13.90 4.34 -0.65
C GLY A 62 -13.08 3.17 -0.10
N TYR A 63 -12.46 3.40 1.05
CA TYR A 63 -11.52 2.49 1.66
C TYR A 63 -11.82 2.31 3.14
N ARG A 64 -11.56 1.11 3.68
CA ARG A 64 -11.65 0.85 5.13
C ARG A 64 -10.26 0.59 5.69
N GLY A 65 -9.97 1.18 6.85
CA GLY A 65 -8.72 0.94 7.55
C GLY A 65 -8.66 -0.50 8.07
N ARG A 66 -7.66 -1.27 7.63
CA ARG A 66 -7.35 -2.59 8.17
C ARG A 66 -5.89 -2.67 8.59
N ARG A 67 -5.64 -3.29 9.75
CA ARG A 67 -4.27 -3.55 10.22
C ARG A 67 -3.59 -4.55 9.30
N TRP A 68 -2.45 -4.17 8.74
CA TRP A 68 -1.58 -5.11 8.01
C TRP A 68 -0.41 -5.53 8.90
N ASP A 69 -0.29 -6.83 9.11
CA ASP A 69 0.81 -7.43 9.85
C ASP A 69 1.79 -8.03 8.83
N THR A 70 2.89 -7.30 8.57
CA THR A 70 4.03 -7.79 7.77
C THR A 70 5.19 -8.17 8.68
N ARG A 71 6.08 -9.05 8.23
CA ARG A 71 7.30 -9.41 8.98
C ARG A 71 8.25 -8.22 9.18
N ALA A 72 8.20 -7.22 8.29
CA ALA A 72 8.91 -5.94 8.44
C ALA A 72 8.33 -5.07 9.58
N ARG A 73 7.24 -5.50 10.20
CA ARG A 73 6.72 -4.93 11.44
C ARG A 73 7.35 -5.69 12.61
N ARG A 74 8.56 -5.29 12.99
CA ARG A 74 9.13 -5.68 14.28
C ARG A 74 8.22 -5.12 15.38
N ASP A 75 7.67 -6.03 16.18
CA ASP A 75 7.18 -5.86 17.54
C ASP A 75 6.60 -4.48 17.93
N ARG A 76 5.28 -4.34 17.81
CA ARG A 76 4.51 -3.44 18.68
C ARG A 76 3.41 -4.23 19.36
N ALA A 77 3.79 -4.93 20.42
CA ALA A 77 2.86 -5.44 21.42
C ALA A 77 2.27 -4.31 22.30
N ARG A 78 2.48 -3.03 21.97
CA ARG A 78 2.14 -1.93 22.88
C ARG A 78 1.96 -0.55 22.22
N ASP A 79 1.34 -0.50 21.04
CA ASP A 79 0.77 0.78 20.59
C ASP A 79 -0.64 0.55 20.03
N PRO A 80 -1.70 0.86 20.80
CA PRO A 80 -3.08 0.73 20.35
C PRO A 80 -3.48 1.75 19.28
N GLU A 81 -2.65 2.76 18.99
CA GLU A 81 -3.01 3.89 18.10
C GLU A 81 -2.23 3.95 16.78
N ALA A 82 -1.25 3.09 16.53
CA ALA A 82 -0.44 3.17 15.31
C ALA A 82 -1.25 2.79 14.04
N PRO A 83 -1.55 3.72 13.12
CA PRO A 83 -2.36 3.42 11.94
C PRO A 83 -1.44 2.81 10.87
N ALA A 84 -1.12 1.53 11.01
CA ALA A 84 -0.78 0.72 9.84
C ALA A 84 -2.09 0.31 9.14
N GLN A 85 -2.88 1.30 8.74
CA GLN A 85 -4.09 1.09 7.95
C GLN A 85 -3.63 0.85 6.53
N GLN A 86 -3.73 -0.39 6.08
CA GLN A 86 -3.94 -0.61 4.66
C GLN A 86 -5.41 -0.37 4.38
N LEU A 87 -5.63 0.60 3.49
CA LEU A 87 -6.90 0.89 2.89
C LEU A 87 -7.18 -0.23 1.88
N LEU A 88 -7.73 -1.36 2.37
CA LEU A 88 -8.21 -2.39 1.44
C LEU A 88 -9.46 -1.81 0.77
N PRO A 89 -9.56 -1.86 -0.57
CA PRO A 89 -10.78 -1.44 -1.25
C PRO A 89 -11.95 -2.29 -0.75
N ASP A 90 -13.08 -1.65 -0.50
CA ASP A 90 -14.34 -2.37 -0.30
C ASP A 90 -14.70 -2.99 -1.65
N LEU A 91 -14.23 -4.22 -1.87
CA LEU A 91 -14.56 -4.94 -3.09
C LEU A 91 -16.08 -5.08 -3.14
N PRO A 92 -16.72 -4.76 -4.28
CA PRO A 92 -18.15 -4.96 -4.43
C PRO A 92 -18.45 -6.43 -4.18
N ARG A 93 -19.55 -6.68 -3.46
CA ARG A 93 -19.99 -8.03 -3.02
C ARG A 93 -20.24 -9.03 -4.16
N ALA A 94 -19.95 -8.66 -5.41
CA ALA A 94 -20.31 -9.35 -6.63
C ALA A 94 -19.17 -10.13 -7.32
N ALA A 95 -17.99 -10.28 -6.69
CA ALA A 95 -16.94 -11.17 -7.21
C ALA A 95 -16.81 -12.50 -6.44
N GLN A 96 -17.71 -12.80 -5.50
CA GLN A 96 -17.89 -14.15 -4.94
C GLN A 96 -18.91 -14.93 -5.78
N ALA A 97 -18.63 -15.11 -7.07
CA ALA A 97 -19.37 -16.03 -7.93
C ALA A 97 -18.59 -16.28 -9.22
N LYS A 98 -17.58 -17.15 -9.19
CA LYS A 98 -17.64 -18.51 -9.76
C LYS A 98 -16.31 -19.22 -9.58
#